data_AF-A0A501XWJ4-F1
#
_entry.id   AF-A0A501XWJ4-F1
#
_cell.length_a   1.000
_cell.length_b   1.000
_cell.length_c   1.000
_cell.angle_alpha   90.00
_cell.angle_beta   90.00
_cell.angle_gamma   90.00
#
_symmetry.space_group_name_H-M   'P 1'
#
loop_
_entity.id
_entity.type
_entity.pdbx_description
1 polymer ?
#
loop_
_entity_poly.entity_id
_entity_poly.type
_entity_poly.pdbx_seq_one_letter_code
_entity_poly.pdbx_strand_id
1 'polypeptide(L)' 'MEYQSVSQFEEAYFVAYEEEWCGYVIYIERNPDRFRGGFEWFVCFDNKVIQSGLVFHFDFALADAQQFINSRAKED' A
#
# COMPACT_ATOMS: atom_id res chain seq x y z
N MET A 1 -2.26 35.38 21.02
CA MET A 1 -1.64 34.19 20.41
C MET A 1 -2.34 33.98 19.09
N GLU A 2 -1.65 34.29 18.00
CA GLU A 2 -2.16 34.12 16.65
C GLU A 2 -2.26 32.62 16.37
N TYR A 3 -3.45 32.16 15.99
CA TYR A 3 -3.64 30.82 15.46
C TYR A 3 -2.90 30.78 14.12
N GLN A 4 -1.73 30.18 14.11
CA GLN A 4 -1.07 29.85 12.85
C GLN A 4 -1.94 28.83 12.12
N SER A 5 -2.31 29.19 10.89
CA SER A 5 -3.19 28.44 10.02
C SER A 5 -2.69 27.01 9.84
N VAL A 6 -3.62 26.06 9.86
CA VAL A 6 -3.43 24.61 9.66
C VAL A 6 -2.77 24.26 8.31
N SER A 7 -2.46 25.26 7.47
CA SER A 7 -1.80 25.13 6.16
C SER A 7 -0.32 24.74 6.20
N GLN A 8 0.28 24.51 7.38
CA GLN A 8 1.70 24.14 7.53
C GLN A 8 1.94 22.67 7.91
N PHE A 9 0.89 21.85 8.04
CA PHE A 9 0.99 20.42 8.38
C PHE A 9 0.41 19.47 7.32
N GLU A 10 0.04 19.96 6.13
CA GLU A 10 -0.54 19.14 5.06
C GLU A 10 0.49 18.39 4.17
N GLU A 11 1.71 18.22 4.66
CA GLU A 11 2.74 17.30 4.10
C GLU A 11 3.12 16.21 5.12
N ALA A 12 2.16 15.76 5.94
CA ALA A 12 2.36 14.61 6.81
C ALA A 12 2.46 13.31 5.98
N TYR A 13 3.67 13.04 5.47
CA TYR A 13 4.35 11.75 5.42
C TYR A 13 3.41 10.52 5.47
N PHE A 14 2.92 10.06 4.33
CA PHE A 14 2.44 8.68 4.24
C PHE A 14 3.68 7.78 4.14
N VAL A 15 4.08 7.17 5.25
CA VAL A 15 5.37 6.46 5.41
C VAL A 15 5.39 5.05 4.79
N ALA A 16 4.27 4.62 4.20
CA ALA A 16 3.91 3.24 3.83
C ALA A 16 2.95 2.60 4.85
N TYR A 17 2.26 1.58 4.37
CA TYR A 17 1.28 0.76 5.08
C TYR A 17 1.78 -0.68 5.04
N GLU A 18 1.70 -1.36 6.18
CA GLU A 18 2.05 -2.77 6.30
C GLU A 18 1.00 -3.47 7.17
N GLU A 19 0.50 -4.61 6.68
CA GLU A 19 -0.47 -5.44 7.40
C GLU A 19 -0.18 -6.93 7.16
N GLU A 20 -0.30 -7.75 8.21
CA GLU A 20 -0.37 -9.20 8.06
C GLU A 20 -1.83 -9.64 7.83
N TRP A 21 -2.08 -10.39 6.76
CA TRP A 21 -3.40 -10.86 6.39
C TRP A 21 -3.35 -12.30 5.85
N CYS A 22 -4.10 -13.21 6.48
CA CYS A 22 -4.16 -14.64 6.11
C CYS A 22 -2.79 -15.34 6.04
N GLY A 23 -1.82 -14.92 6.86
CA GLY A 23 -0.44 -15.45 6.85
C GLY A 23 0.46 -14.88 5.74
N TYR A 24 -0.02 -13.86 5.02
CA TYR A 24 0.73 -13.07 4.06
C TYR A 24 1.02 -11.69 4.66
N VAL A 25 2.06 -11.01 4.17
CA VAL A 25 2.31 -9.60 4.49
C VAL A 25 1.96 -8.76 3.27
N ILE A 26 1.10 -7.77 3.45
CA ILE A 26 0.78 -6.74 2.45
C ILE A 26 1.58 -5.49 2.82
N TYR A 27 2.37 -4.99 1.88
CA TYR A 27 3.08 -3.72 2.01
C TYR A 27 2.65 -2.78 0.88
N ILE A 28 2.31 -1.53 1.20
CA ILE A 28 1.85 -0.51 0.25
C ILE A 28 2.56 0.81 0.53
N GLU A 29 3.18 1.39 -0.48
CA GLU A 29 3.86 2.69 -0.36
C GLU A 29 3.49 3.62 -1.50
N ARG A 30 3.70 4.92 -1.31
CA ARG A 30 3.54 5.87 -2.42
C ARG A 30 4.62 5.60 -3.46
N ASN A 31 4.21 5.51 -4.72
CA ASN A 31 5.15 5.42 -5.83
C ASN A 31 6.09 6.64 -5.80
N PRO A 32 7.41 6.43 -5.71
CA PRO A 32 8.37 7.53 -5.66
C PRO A 32 8.49 8.29 -7.00
N ASP A 33 7.88 7.79 -8.09
CA ASP A 33 7.84 8.47 -9.38
C ASP A 33 7.06 9.80 -9.31
N ARG A 34 7.83 10.89 -9.37
CA ARG A 34 7.33 12.27 -9.36
C ARG A 34 6.39 12.65 -10.51
N PHE A 35 6.32 11.84 -11.57
CA PHE A 35 5.47 12.09 -12.74
C PHE A 35 4.22 11.24 -12.77
N ARG A 36 4.31 9.99 -12.27
CA ARG A 36 3.24 8.99 -12.43
C ARG A 36 2.42 8.79 -11.17
N GLY A 37 2.93 9.17 -10.00
CA GLY A 37 2.21 9.08 -8.72
C GLY A 37 1.66 7.68 -8.45
N GLY A 38 0.68 7.61 -7.53
CA GLY A 38 0.04 6.36 -7.15
C GLY A 38 0.74 5.63 -6.01
N PHE A 39 0.47 4.33 -5.94
CA PHE A 39 0.87 3.43 -4.85
C PHE A 39 1.40 2.12 -5.43
N GLU A 40 2.59 1.75 -4.99
CA GLU A 40 3.15 0.43 -5.21
C GLU A 40 2.69 -0.48 -4.08
N TRP A 41 2.34 -1.72 -4.41
CA TRP A 41 1.94 -2.73 -3.44
C TRP A 41 2.66 -4.04 -3.66
N PHE A 42 2.87 -4.78 -2.58
CA PHE A 42 3.61 -6.02 -2.53
C PHE A 42 2.88 -6.99 -1.62
N VAL A 43 2.77 -8.24 -2.05
CA VAL A 43 2.33 -9.36 -1.21
C VAL A 43 3.53 -10.28 -0.99
N CYS A 44 3.84 -10.52 0.26
CA CYS A 44 4.92 -11.38 0.71
C CYS A 44 4.38 -12.64 1.40
N PHE A 45 5.02 -13.77 1.13
CA PHE A 45 4.80 -15.03 1.85
C PHE A 45 6.16 -15.68 2.08
N ASP A 46 6.41 -16.19 3.29
CA ASP A 46 7.70 -16.81 3.65
C ASP A 46 8.91 -15.93 3.30
N ASN A 47 8.84 -14.64 3.70
CA ASN A 47 9.88 -13.62 3.43
C ASN A 47 10.22 -13.38 1.95
N LYS A 48 9.32 -13.73 1.03
CA LYS A 48 9.49 -13.48 -0.41
C LYS A 48 8.30 -12.73 -0.98
N VAL A 49 8.57 -11.72 -1.80
CA VAL A 49 7.55 -11.09 -2.64
C VAL A 49 7.06 -12.12 -3.65
N ILE A 50 5.77 -12.42 -3.61
CA ILE A 50 5.10 -13.36 -4.52
C ILE A 50 4.22 -12.65 -5.55
N GLN A 51 3.85 -11.39 -5.28
CA GLN A 51 3.12 -10.54 -6.21
C GLN A 51 3.36 -9.06 -5.89
N SER A 52 3.31 -8.21 -6.91
CA SER A 52 3.37 -6.75 -6.76
C SER A 52 2.60 -6.03 -7.86
N GLY A 53 2.23 -4.77 -7.62
CA GLY A 53 1.57 -3.93 -8.62
C GLY A 53 1.68 -2.44 -8.34
N LEU A 54 1.17 -1.65 -9.28
CA LEU A 54 1.11 -0.19 -9.22
C LEU A 54 -0.30 0.26 -9.58
N VAL A 55 -0.90 1.09 -8.72
CA VAL A 55 -2.24 1.66 -8.94
C VAL A 55 -2.30 3.11 -8.52
N PHE A 56 -3.30 3.87 -8.98
CA PHE A 56 -3.39 5.30 -8.67
C PHE A 56 -3.92 5.62 -7.27
N HIS A 57 -4.59 4.67 -6.60
CA HIS A 57 -5.25 4.89 -5.31
C HIS A 57 -4.94 3.77 -4.31
N PHE A 58 -4.76 4.15 -3.04
CA PHE A 58 -4.46 3.22 -1.94
C PHE A 58 -5.50 2.10 -1.80
N ASP A 59 -6.79 2.44 -1.89
CA ASP A 59 -7.87 1.45 -1.74
C ASP A 59 -7.81 0.36 -2.83
N PHE A 60 -7.38 0.72 -4.04
CA PHE A 60 -7.17 -0.26 -5.12
C PHE A 60 -5.95 -1.13 -4.85
N ALA A 61 -4.90 -0.58 -4.21
CA ALA A 61 -3.69 -1.33 -3.89
C ALA A 61 -4.00 -2.41 -2.85
N LEU A 62 -4.76 -2.05 -1.83
CA LEU A 62 -5.23 -2.98 -0.82
C LEU A 62 -6.20 -4.01 -1.42
N ALA A 63 -7.17 -3.59 -2.22
CA ALA A 63 -8.12 -4.50 -2.85
C ALA A 63 -7.44 -5.53 -3.79
N ASP A 64 -6.49 -5.10 -4.62
CA ASP A 64 -5.75 -5.97 -5.53
C ASP A 64 -4.90 -7.01 -4.77
N ALA A 65 -4.16 -6.56 -3.75
CA ALA A 65 -3.38 -7.44 -2.89
C ALA A 65 -4.30 -8.47 -2.19
N GLN A 66 -5.44 -8.01 -1.69
CA GLN A 66 -6.39 -8.86 -1.01
C GLN A 66 -7.06 -9.88 -1.95
N GLN A 67 -7.39 -9.45 -3.16
CA GLN A 67 -7.97 -10.34 -4.18
C GLN A 67 -7.00 -11.45 -4.57
N PHE A 68 -5.70 -11.13 -4.73
CA PHE A 68 -4.68 -12.11 -5.05
C PHE A 68 -4.51 -13.18 -3.96
N ILE A 69 -4.48 -12.78 -2.69
CA ILE A 69 -4.39 -13.73 -1.56
C ILE A 69 -5.64 -14.63 -1.52
N ASN A 70 -6.83 -14.05 -1.71
CA ASN A 70 -8.08 -14.79 -1.76
C ASN A 70 -8.17 -15.78 -2.93
N SER A 71 -7.59 -15.47 -4.09
CA SER A 71 -7.55 -16.42 -5.21
C SER A 71 -6.62 -17.59 -4.90
N ARG A 72 -5.49 -17.33 -4.25
CA ARG A 72 -4.51 -18.36 -3.89
C ARG A 72 -5.05 -19.33 -2.84
N ALA A 73 -5.77 -18.83 -1.83
CA ALA A 73 -6.40 -19.66 -0.81
C ALA A 73 -7.53 -20.59 -1.34
N LYS A 74 -8.00 -20.39 -2.58
CA LYS A 74 -8.99 -21.27 -3.23
C LYS A 74 -8.36 -22.37 -4.08
N GLU A 75 -7.05 -22.30 -4.32
CA GLU A 75 -6.30 -23.28 -5.11
C GLU A 75 -5.74 -24.43 -4.25
N ASP A 76 -5.70 -24.24 -2.93
CA ASP A 76 -5.36 -25.24 -1.91
C ASP A 76 -6.61 -26.04 -1.44
#